data_AF-A0A7V2LK88-F1
#
_entry.id   AF-A0A7V2LK88-F1
#
_cell.length_a   1.000
_cell.length_b   1.000
_cell.length_c   1.000
_cell.angle_alpha   90.00
_cell.angle_beta   90.00
_cell.angle_gamma   90.00
#
_symmetry.space_group_name_H-M   'P 1'
#
loop_
_entity.id
_entity.type
_entity.pdbx_description
1 polymer ?
#
loop_
_entity_poly.entity_id
_entity_poly.type
_entity_poly.pdbx_seq_one_letter_code
_entity_poly.pdbx_strand_id
1 'polypeptide(L)'
;MKRYFILLAWLVGILLPMAWFGRFSESYQHMFNTIFGPPWMHVVTHAALFAVLAYLLAAVISALAGGQGNGRVILLVMIAALVIALLQEIIQLGYKGRQFGYAEVFDLGVDMAGVCLGLALFWRRNLPRSSRKRREDE
;
A
#
# COMPACT_ATOMS: atom_id res chain seq x y z
N MET A 1 -19.88 -3.72 1.79
CA MET A 1 -19.79 -2.39 1.13
C MET A 1 -18.71 -1.48 1.73
N LYS A 2 -18.71 -1.19 3.05
CA LYS A 2 -17.73 -0.27 3.69
C LYS A 2 -16.25 -0.51 3.30
N ARG A 3 -15.80 -1.76 3.23
CA ARG A 3 -14.41 -2.11 2.87
C ARG A 3 -14.03 -1.72 1.42
N TYR A 4 -14.98 -1.86 0.49
CA TYR A 4 -14.76 -1.49 -0.91
C TYR A 4 -14.63 0.02 -1.07
N PHE A 5 -15.45 0.79 -0.35
CA PHE A 5 -15.35 2.24 -0.36
C PHE A 5 -14.02 2.73 0.22
N ILE A 6 -13.57 2.14 1.33
CA ILE A 6 -12.26 2.46 1.92
C ILE A 6 -11.14 2.13 0.93
N LEU A 7 -11.19 0.95 0.29
CA LEU A 7 -10.20 0.57 -0.73
C LEU A 7 -10.21 1.54 -1.91
N LEU A 8 -11.38 1.93 -2.41
CA LEU A 8 -11.50 2.87 -3.52
C LEU A 8 -10.94 4.25 -3.14
N ALA A 9 -11.30 4.77 -1.97
CA ALA A 9 -10.75 6.03 -1.47
C ALA A 9 -9.23 5.96 -1.31
N TRP A 10 -8.71 4.82 -0.86
CA TRP A 10 -7.27 4.59 -0.73
C TRP A 10 -6.56 4.53 -2.08
N LEU A 11 -7.16 3.87 -3.08
CA LEU A 11 -6.63 3.82 -4.46
C LEU A 11 -6.57 5.21 -5.08
N VAL A 12 -7.62 6.01 -4.90
CA VAL A 12 -7.62 7.41 -5.35
C VAL A 12 -6.50 8.19 -4.65
N GLY A 13 -6.34 8.02 -3.34
CA GLY A 13 -5.29 8.69 -2.57
C GLY A 13 -3.86 8.30 -2.98
N ILE A 14 -3.62 7.04 -3.36
CA ILE A 14 -2.30 6.57 -3.82
C ILE A 14 -2.00 7.08 -5.23
N LEU A 15 -2.97 7.00 -6.15
CA LEU A 15 -2.75 7.34 -7.55
C LEU A 15 -2.74 8.86 -7.80
N LEU A 16 -3.39 9.64 -6.93
CA LEU A 16 -3.49 11.08 -7.12
C LEU A 16 -2.26 11.78 -6.53
N PRO A 17 -1.45 12.48 -7.34
CA PRO A 17 -0.24 13.11 -6.85
C PRO A 17 -0.60 14.26 -5.92
N MET A 18 -0.37 14.10 -4.61
CA MET A 18 -0.68 15.14 -3.63
C MET A 18 0.07 16.45 -3.88
N ALA A 19 1.18 16.39 -4.63
CA ALA A 19 1.93 17.54 -5.13
C ALA A 19 1.13 18.41 -6.12
N TRP A 20 0.10 17.88 -6.79
CA TRP A 20 -0.78 18.67 -7.65
C TRP A 20 -1.51 19.74 -6.87
N PHE A 21 -1.90 19.45 -5.63
CA PHE A 21 -2.58 20.43 -4.78
C PHE A 21 -1.67 21.60 -4.37
N GLY A 22 -0.34 21.39 -4.40
CA GLY A 22 0.66 22.45 -4.22
C GLY A 22 0.51 23.62 -5.18
N ARG A 23 -0.06 23.39 -6.37
CA ARG A 23 -0.26 24.45 -7.37
C ARG A 23 -1.37 25.43 -7.00
N PHE A 24 -2.27 25.08 -6.08
CA PHE A 24 -3.40 25.92 -5.69
C PHE A 24 -3.14 26.77 -4.44
N SER A 25 -2.11 26.45 -3.65
CA SER A 25 -1.78 27.18 -2.42
C SER A 25 -0.32 27.04 -2.02
N GLU A 26 0.37 28.18 -1.92
CA GLU A 26 1.76 28.26 -1.45
C GLU A 26 1.92 27.74 -0.01
N SER A 27 0.97 28.07 0.87
CA SER A 27 0.97 27.59 2.26
C SER A 27 0.89 26.06 2.34
N TYR A 28 0.03 25.45 1.51
CA TYR A 28 -0.05 24.00 1.43
C TYR A 28 1.24 23.39 0.88
N GLN A 29 1.81 23.99 -0.17
CA GLN A 29 3.07 23.52 -0.75
C GLN A 29 4.21 23.56 0.26
N HIS A 30 4.32 24.63 1.05
CA HIS A 30 5.35 24.74 2.08
C HIS A 30 5.16 23.69 3.17
N MET A 31 3.94 23.53 3.69
CA MET A 31 3.64 22.51 4.70
C MET A 31 3.94 21.10 4.17
N PHE A 32 3.49 20.80 2.95
CA PHE A 32 3.72 19.51 2.31
C PHE A 32 5.21 19.23 2.15
N ASN A 33 5.99 20.20 1.67
CA ASN A 33 7.43 20.04 1.53
C ASN A 33 8.16 19.89 2.87
N THR A 34 7.69 20.55 3.93
CA THR A 34 8.28 20.37 5.27
C THR A 34 8.08 18.95 5.78
N ILE A 35 6.90 18.36 5.56
CA ILE A 35 6.55 17.04 6.07
C ILE A 35 7.06 15.92 5.14
N PHE A 36 6.87 16.06 3.84
CA PHE A 36 7.13 15.01 2.84
C PHE A 36 8.38 15.26 1.98
N GLY A 37 9.05 16.41 2.12
CA GLY A 37 10.31 16.69 1.44
C GLY A 37 11.50 15.83 1.89
N PRO A 38 11.61 15.40 3.18
CA PRO A 38 12.70 14.53 3.60
C PRO A 38 12.66 13.15 2.88
N PRO A 39 13.80 12.63 2.40
CA PRO A 39 13.84 11.34 1.68
C PRO A 39 13.33 10.14 2.50
N TRP A 40 13.56 10.15 3.82
CA TRP A 40 13.07 9.07 4.68
C TRP A 40 11.53 9.07 4.79
N MET A 41 10.90 10.25 4.73
CA MET A 41 9.43 10.36 4.73
C MET A 41 8.83 9.81 3.44
N HIS A 42 9.50 10.00 2.31
CA HIS A 42 9.12 9.36 1.04
C HIS A 42 9.09 7.84 1.18
N VAL A 43 10.15 7.22 1.70
CA VAL A 43 10.23 5.77 1.92
C VAL A 43 9.15 5.27 2.88
N VAL A 44 9.00 5.94 4.04
CA VAL A 44 8.02 5.54 5.06
C VAL A 44 6.59 5.65 4.51
N THR A 45 6.29 6.71 3.75
CA THR A 45 4.96 6.93 3.17
C THR A 45 4.63 5.86 2.14
N HIS A 46 5.55 5.56 1.23
CA HIS A 46 5.40 4.48 0.24
C HIS A 46 5.14 3.13 0.91
N ALA A 47 6.02 2.73 1.84
CA ALA A 47 5.86 1.47 2.56
C ALA A 47 4.52 1.39 3.32
N ALA A 48 4.10 2.48 3.98
CA ALA A 48 2.85 2.54 4.72
C ALA A 48 1.62 2.48 3.81
N LEU A 49 1.61 3.23 2.70
CA LEU A 49 0.52 3.24 1.73
C LEU A 49 0.29 1.85 1.14
N PHE A 50 1.37 1.18 0.72
CA PHE A 50 1.30 -0.16 0.15
C PHE A 50 1.01 -1.25 1.19
N ALA A 51 1.45 -1.09 2.44
CA ALA A 51 1.05 -1.99 3.52
C ALA A 51 -0.46 -1.94 3.79
N VAL A 52 -1.04 -0.74 3.86
CA VAL A 52 -2.49 -0.59 4.04
C VAL A 52 -3.24 -1.10 2.82
N LEU A 53 -2.77 -0.80 1.60
CA LEU A 53 -3.35 -1.28 0.35
C LEU A 53 -3.38 -2.82 0.33
N ALA A 54 -2.25 -3.48 0.58
CA ALA A 54 -2.16 -4.93 0.58
C ALA A 54 -3.05 -5.57 1.65
N TYR A 55 -3.11 -4.98 2.84
CA TYR A 55 -4.01 -5.43 3.90
C TYR A 55 -5.49 -5.35 3.46
N LEU A 56 -5.90 -4.23 2.86
CA LEU A 56 -7.28 -4.03 2.38
C LEU A 56 -7.62 -4.97 1.21
N LEU A 57 -6.70 -5.11 0.25
CA LEU A 57 -6.84 -6.03 -0.87
C LEU A 57 -7.00 -7.48 -0.37
N ALA A 58 -6.14 -7.92 0.55
CA ALA A 58 -6.26 -9.25 1.16
C ALA A 58 -7.60 -9.42 1.87
N ALA A 59 -8.06 -8.42 2.63
CA ALA A 59 -9.34 -8.47 3.33
C ALA A 59 -10.56 -8.53 2.39
N VAL A 60 -10.49 -7.90 1.21
CA VAL A 60 -11.55 -7.96 0.20
C VAL A 60 -11.50 -9.28 -0.57
N ILE A 61 -10.32 -9.65 -1.07
CA ILE A 61 -10.14 -10.85 -1.90
C ILE A 61 -10.42 -12.12 -1.08
N SER A 62 -9.93 -12.23 0.15
CA SER A 62 -10.26 -13.37 1.02
C SER A 62 -11.75 -13.47 1.33
N ALA A 63 -12.44 -12.33 1.49
CA ALA A 63 -13.88 -12.33 1.72
C ALA A 63 -14.67 -12.81 0.49
N LEU A 64 -14.22 -12.44 -0.72
CA LEU A 64 -14.82 -12.89 -1.98
C LEU A 64 -14.49 -14.35 -2.30
N ALA A 65 -13.29 -14.81 -1.96
CA ALA A 65 -12.82 -16.17 -2.23
C ALA A 65 -13.32 -17.22 -1.22
N GLY A 66 -14.09 -16.81 -0.20
CA GLY A 66 -14.66 -17.72 0.80
C GLY A 66 -13.65 -18.37 1.74
N GLY A 67 -12.43 -17.84 1.86
CA GLY A 67 -11.37 -18.44 2.69
C GLY A 67 -10.12 -17.57 2.83
N GLN A 68 -9.45 -17.69 3.98
CA GLN A 68 -8.32 -16.84 4.38
C GLN A 68 -6.92 -17.47 4.13
N GLY A 69 -6.87 -18.72 3.66
CA GLY A 69 -5.66 -19.55 3.68
C GLY A 69 -5.07 -19.93 2.32
N ASN A 70 -5.43 -19.26 1.22
CA ASN A 70 -4.98 -19.66 -0.11
C ASN A 70 -3.80 -18.81 -0.60
N GLY A 71 -2.72 -19.47 -1.05
CA GLY A 71 -1.63 -18.82 -1.80
C GLY A 71 -2.12 -18.03 -3.01
N ARG A 72 -3.31 -18.36 -3.54
CA ARG A 72 -4.02 -17.58 -4.55
C ARG A 72 -4.33 -16.14 -4.10
N VAL A 73 -4.71 -15.92 -2.82
CA VAL A 73 -4.97 -14.56 -2.31
C VAL A 73 -3.67 -13.76 -2.29
N ILE A 74 -2.58 -14.36 -1.78
CA ILE A 74 -1.26 -13.73 -1.78
C ILE A 74 -0.88 -13.33 -3.21
N LEU A 75 -0.96 -14.26 -4.15
CA LEU A 75 -0.62 -14.01 -5.56
C LEU A 75 -1.47 -12.88 -6.16
N LEU A 76 -2.80 -12.90 -5.95
CA LEU A 76 -3.69 -11.85 -6.47
C LEU A 76 -3.39 -10.48 -5.87
N VAL A 77 -3.09 -10.41 -4.57
CA VAL A 77 -2.71 -9.15 -3.92
C VAL A 77 -1.36 -8.65 -4.45
N MET A 78 -0.37 -9.53 -4.60
CA MET A 78 0.95 -9.17 -5.14
C MET A 78 0.83 -8.62 -6.56
N ILE A 79 0.07 -9.28 -7.44
CA ILE A 79 -0.16 -8.82 -8.82
C ILE A 79 -0.90 -7.47 -8.81
N ALA A 80 -1.98 -7.34 -8.05
CA ALA A 80 -2.75 -6.10 -8.01
C ALA A 80 -1.92 -4.93 -7.48
N ALA A 81 -1.17 -5.15 -6.39
CA ALA A 81 -0.30 -4.13 -5.82
C ALA A 81 0.84 -3.75 -6.76
N LEU A 82 1.45 -4.72 -7.46
CA LEU A 82 2.48 -4.44 -8.48
C LEU A 82 1.92 -3.57 -9.61
N VAL A 83 0.72 -3.88 -10.12
CA VAL A 83 0.07 -3.06 -11.15
C VAL A 83 -0.17 -1.63 -10.64
N ILE A 84 -0.62 -1.48 -9.41
CA ILE A 84 -0.88 -0.16 -8.81
C ILE A 84 0.44 0.62 -8.62
N ALA A 85 1.50 -0.03 -8.16
CA ALA A 85 2.83 0.59 -8.01
C ALA A 85 3.39 1.08 -9.35
N LEU A 86 3.29 0.24 -10.40
CA LEU A 86 3.69 0.63 -11.75
C LEU A 86 2.87 1.81 -12.28
N LEU A 87 1.56 1.81 -12.07
CA LEU A 87 0.71 2.93 -12.46
C LEU A 87 1.07 4.22 -11.71
N GLN A 88 1.34 4.11 -10.41
CA GLN A 88 1.77 5.26 -9.61
C GLN A 88 3.09 5.82 -10.14
N GLU A 89 4.08 4.98 -10.43
CA GLU A 89 5.36 5.41 -10.97
C GLU A 89 5.21 6.09 -12.33
N ILE A 90 4.41 5.52 -13.24
CA ILE A 90 4.13 6.12 -14.56
C ILE A 90 3.53 7.53 -14.41
N ILE A 91 2.57 7.70 -13.50
CA ILE A 91 1.95 9.00 -13.22
C ILE A 91 2.98 9.98 -12.67
N GLN A 92 3.83 9.53 -11.73
CA GLN A 92 4.88 10.36 -11.14
C GLN A 92 5.95 10.76 -12.15
N LEU A 93 6.39 9.85 -13.03
CA LEU A 93 7.31 10.15 -14.12
C LEU A 93 6.73 11.18 -15.07
N GLY A 94 5.47 11.02 -15.47
CA GLY A 94 4.75 11.98 -16.29
C GLY A 94 4.67 13.36 -15.63
N TYR A 95 4.45 13.41 -14.31
CA TYR A 95 4.44 14.67 -13.57
C TYR A 95 5.81 15.33 -13.43
N LYS A 96 6.87 14.53 -13.19
CA LYS A 96 8.25 15.01 -13.04
C LYS A 96 8.92 15.32 -14.38
N GLY A 97 8.37 14.85 -15.50
CA GLY A 97 8.94 15.00 -16.84
C GLY A 97 10.29 14.28 -17.00
N ARG A 98 10.51 13.18 -16.26
CA ARG A 98 11.78 12.42 -16.25
C ARG A 98 11.60 11.02 -16.82
N GLN A 99 12.71 10.38 -17.21
CA GLN A 99 12.73 8.99 -17.68
C GLN A 99 12.84 8.01 -16.52
N PHE A 100 12.47 6.76 -16.77
CA PHE A 100 12.57 5.66 -15.80
C PHE A 100 14.04 5.38 -15.45
N GLY A 101 14.37 5.22 -14.17
CA GLY A 101 15.73 5.03 -13.69
C GLY A 101 15.81 4.27 -12.37
N TYR A 102 16.94 4.41 -11.68
CA TYR A 102 17.22 3.67 -10.44
C TYR A 102 16.29 4.06 -9.28
N ALA A 103 15.85 5.33 -9.23
CA ALA A 103 14.97 5.81 -8.17
C ALA A 103 13.62 5.09 -8.21
N GLU A 104 13.08 4.89 -9.41
CA GLU A 104 11.81 4.21 -9.69
C GLU A 104 11.88 2.73 -9.25
N VAL A 105 13.01 2.06 -9.51
CA VAL A 105 13.24 0.67 -9.10
C VAL A 105 13.32 0.55 -7.58
N PHE A 106 13.99 1.51 -6.93
CA PHE A 106 14.06 1.57 -5.48
C PHE A 106 12.67 1.80 -4.87
N ASP A 107 11.89 2.74 -5.40
CA ASP A 107 10.53 3.03 -4.95
C ASP A 107 9.63 1.79 -5.10
N LEU A 108 9.72 1.07 -6.22
CA LEU A 108 9.02 -0.20 -6.43
C LEU A 108 9.43 -1.26 -5.38
N GLY A 109 10.71 -1.33 -5.02
CA GLY A 109 11.21 -2.21 -3.97
C GLY A 109 10.61 -1.87 -2.59
N VAL A 110 10.54 -0.58 -2.26
CA VAL A 110 9.91 -0.09 -1.01
C VAL A 110 8.42 -0.42 -0.99
N ASP A 111 7.73 -0.23 -2.11
CA ASP A 111 6.31 -0.57 -2.25
C ASP A 111 6.07 -2.05 -2.01
N MET A 112 6.90 -2.93 -2.60
CA MET A 112 6.79 -4.37 -2.40
C MET A 112 7.12 -4.81 -0.97
N ALA A 113 8.08 -4.16 -0.30
CA ALA A 113 8.31 -4.37 1.11
C ALA A 113 7.07 -3.98 1.96
N GLY A 114 6.43 -2.86 1.62
CA GLY A 114 5.15 -2.44 2.17
C GLY A 114 4.06 -3.50 1.98
N VAL A 115 3.90 -4.02 0.76
CA VAL A 115 2.94 -5.09 0.45
C VAL A 115 3.16 -6.32 1.33
N CYS A 116 4.41 -6.78 1.44
CA CYS A 116 4.76 -7.91 2.29
C CYS A 116 4.38 -7.67 3.77
N LEU A 117 4.64 -6.46 4.29
CA LEU A 117 4.23 -6.08 5.65
C LEU A 117 2.71 -6.09 5.82
N GLY A 118 1.97 -5.53 4.85
CA GLY A 118 0.51 -5.50 4.85
C GLY A 118 -0.11 -6.90 4.86
N LEU A 119 0.41 -7.80 4.03
CA LEU A 119 0.04 -9.22 4.03
C LEU A 119 0.36 -9.84 5.39
N ALA A 120 1.59 -9.69 5.90
CA ALA A 120 1.99 -10.26 7.19
C ALA A 120 1.05 -9.82 8.34
N LEU A 121 0.66 -8.55 8.38
CA LEU A 121 -0.31 -8.02 9.35
C LEU A 121 -1.72 -8.60 9.16
N PHE A 122 -2.17 -8.74 7.91
CA PHE A 122 -3.46 -9.36 7.61
C PHE A 122 -3.52 -10.80 8.11
N TRP A 123 -2.51 -11.63 7.79
CA TRP A 123 -2.47 -13.01 8.27
C TRP A 123 -2.30 -13.08 9.78
N ARG A 124 -1.40 -12.29 10.38
CA ARG A 124 -1.20 -12.27 11.84
C ARG A 124 -2.51 -12.01 12.61
N ARG A 125 -3.37 -11.13 12.09
CA ARG A 125 -4.68 -10.84 12.68
C ARG A 125 -5.68 -11.99 12.51
N ASN A 126 -5.60 -12.71 11.40
CA ASN A 126 -6.58 -13.71 10.97
C ASN A 126 -6.15 -15.17 11.22
N LEU A 127 -4.94 -15.41 11.74
CA LEU A 127 -4.52 -16.74 12.14
C LEU A 127 -5.48 -17.30 13.21
N PRO A 128 -5.98 -18.54 13.04
CA PRO A 128 -6.82 -19.17 14.05
C PRO A 128 -6.05 -19.24 15.38
N ARG A 129 -6.66 -18.74 16.46
CA ARG A 129 -6.10 -18.76 17.83
C ARG A 129 -6.01 -20.18 18.44
N SER A 130 -5.90 -21.22 17.63
CA SER A 130 -6.01 -22.63 18.05
C SER A 130 -4.89 -23.10 18.98
N SER A 131 -3.84 -22.32 19.19
CA SER A 131 -2.70 -22.69 20.05
C SER A 131 -2.77 -22.16 21.47
N ARG A 132 -3.72 -21.28 21.83
CA ARG A 132 -3.76 -20.67 23.17
C ARG A 132 -4.51 -21.51 24.21
N LYS A 133 -5.40 -22.41 23.77
CA LYS A 133 -6.23 -23.22 24.68
C LYS A 133 -5.53 -24.49 25.20
N ARG A 134 -4.50 -24.99 24.50
CA ARG A 134 -3.80 -26.23 24.87
C ARG A 134 -2.75 -26.08 25.98
N ARG A 135 -2.59 -24.88 26.56
CA ARG A 135 -1.67 -24.62 27.69
C ARG A 135 -2.37 -24.27 28.99
N GLU A 136 -3.70 -24.16 28.98
CA GLU A 136 -4.51 -23.94 30.18
C GLU A 136 -5.13 -25.26 30.69
N ASP A 137 -5.03 -26.33 29.90
CA ASP A 137 -5.55 -27.67 30.20
C ASP A 137 -4.44 -28.69 30.57
N GLU A 138 -3.18 -28.25 30.72
CA GLU A 138 -2.03 -29.01 31.25
C GLU A 138 -1.56 -28.40 32.57
#